data_AF-J9E6X4-F1
#
_entry.id   AF-J9E6X4-F1
#
_cell.length_a   1.000
_cell.length_b   1.000
_cell.length_c   1.000
_cell.angle_alpha   90.00
_cell.angle_beta   90.00
_cell.angle_gamma   90.00
#
_symmetry.space_group_name_H-M   'P 1'
#
loop_
_entity.id
_entity.type
_entity.pdbx_description
1 polymer ?
#
loop_
_entity_poly.entity_id
_entity_poly.type
_entity_poly.pdbx_seq_one_letter_code
_entity_poly.pdbx_strand_id
1 'polypeptide(L)'
;MPEDEDYDDDLEDDSDSDYEDLLKMANVVTETSAKNITELTATDLVDLQAIHDSVAELLKHFWMCFPPTNPDMDEKLKRMNVTLRNFEENKIASAEERFGEKNVSEL
;
A
#
# COMPACT_ATOMS: atom_id res chain seq x y z
N MET A 1 -77.92 -21.22 14.72
CA MET A 1 -76.88 -22.02 14.04
C MET A 1 -75.58 -21.32 14.37
N PRO A 2 -74.72 -21.89 15.23
CA PRO A 2 -73.44 -21.28 15.58
C PRO A 2 -72.33 -21.94 14.74
N GLU A 3 -71.53 -21.13 14.05
CA GLU A 3 -70.20 -21.56 13.60
C GLU A 3 -69.27 -20.38 13.91
N ASP A 4 -68.59 -20.54 15.05
CA ASP A 4 -67.33 -19.90 15.39
C ASP A 4 -66.28 -20.34 14.36
N GLU A 5 -65.37 -19.46 13.95
CA GLU A 5 -64.00 -19.84 13.59
C GLU A 5 -63.13 -18.57 13.56
N ASP A 6 -62.52 -18.28 14.72
CA ASP A 6 -61.32 -17.47 14.85
C ASP A 6 -60.21 -18.12 14.00
N TYR A 7 -59.67 -17.40 13.02
CA TYR A 7 -58.42 -17.76 12.37
C TYR A 7 -57.39 -16.66 12.65
N ASP A 8 -56.61 -16.93 13.69
CA ASP A 8 -55.38 -16.26 14.06
C ASP A 8 -54.31 -16.73 13.05
N ASP A 9 -53.97 -15.87 12.08
CA ASP A 9 -52.96 -16.14 11.05
C ASP A 9 -51.82 -15.15 11.21
N ASP A 10 -51.19 -15.17 12.38
CA ASP A 10 -49.86 -14.63 12.61
C ASP A 10 -48.83 -15.57 11.95
N LEU A 11 -48.76 -15.51 10.62
CA LEU A 11 -47.65 -16.05 9.84
C LEU A 11 -46.40 -15.23 10.18
N GLU A 12 -45.64 -15.67 11.18
CA GLU A 12 -44.27 -15.20 11.40
C GLU A 12 -43.45 -15.51 10.13
N ASP A 13 -43.15 -14.45 9.39
CA ASP A 13 -42.35 -14.45 8.18
C ASP A 13 -40.89 -14.75 8.54
N ASP A 14 -40.53 -16.04 8.54
CA ASP A 14 -39.16 -16.56 8.76
C ASP A 14 -38.13 -16.06 7.70
N SER A 15 -38.49 -15.14 6.78
CA SER A 15 -37.62 -14.66 5.71
C SER A 15 -36.52 -13.66 6.15
N ASP A 16 -36.59 -13.13 7.37
CA ASP A 16 -35.59 -12.19 7.89
C ASP A 16 -34.21 -12.83 8.14
N SER A 17 -34.14 -14.15 8.36
CA SER A 17 -32.88 -14.87 8.60
C SER A 17 -31.94 -14.79 7.39
N ASP A 18 -32.49 -14.89 6.18
CA ASP A 18 -31.70 -14.86 4.95
C ASP A 18 -31.20 -13.45 4.62
N TYR A 19 -31.94 -12.41 5.04
CA TYR A 19 -31.55 -11.02 4.84
C TYR A 19 -30.34 -10.63 5.71
N GLU A 20 -30.34 -11.04 6.97
CA GLU A 20 -29.24 -10.79 7.90
C GLU A 20 -27.95 -11.48 7.46
N ASP A 21 -28.03 -12.73 6.96
CA ASP A 21 -26.87 -13.45 6.45
C ASP A 21 -26.33 -12.83 5.15
N LEU A 22 -27.21 -12.36 4.25
CA LEU A 22 -26.79 -11.61 3.05
C LEU A 22 -26.13 -10.29 3.42
N LEU A 23 -26.62 -9.58 4.42
CA LEU A 23 -26.04 -8.33 4.92
C LEU A 23 -24.67 -8.57 5.55
N LYS A 24 -24.52 -9.67 6.29
CA LYS A 24 -23.26 -10.11 6.89
C LYS A 24 -22.24 -10.49 5.82
N MET A 25 -22.65 -11.21 4.78
CA MET A 25 -21.80 -11.52 3.64
C MET A 25 -21.40 -10.26 2.87
N ALA A 26 -22.30 -9.29 2.66
CA ALA A 26 -21.99 -8.02 2.01
C ALA A 26 -20.96 -7.21 2.82
N ASN A 27 -21.13 -7.13 4.15
CA ASN A 27 -20.18 -6.47 5.03
C ASN A 27 -18.81 -7.19 5.00
N VAL A 28 -18.79 -8.53 5.07
CA VAL A 28 -17.55 -9.32 4.95
C VAL A 28 -16.87 -9.07 3.61
N VAL A 29 -17.60 -9.01 2.50
CA VAL A 29 -17.06 -8.72 1.15
C VAL A 29 -16.50 -7.30 1.05
N THR A 30 -17.18 -6.31 1.65
CA THR A 30 -16.68 -4.92 1.69
C THR A 30 -15.43 -4.79 2.56
N GLU A 31 -15.36 -5.53 3.68
CA GLU A 31 -14.19 -5.60 4.54
C GLU A 31 -13.04 -6.39 3.92
N THR A 32 -13.30 -7.46 3.17
CA THR A 32 -12.25 -8.24 2.48
C THR A 32 -11.72 -7.51 1.25
N SER A 33 -12.54 -6.76 0.53
CA SER A 33 -12.07 -5.92 -0.58
C SER A 33 -11.18 -4.76 -0.09
N ALA A 34 -11.39 -4.25 1.13
CA ALA A 34 -10.54 -3.23 1.74
C ALA A 34 -9.20 -3.78 2.27
N LYS A 35 -9.09 -5.08 2.54
CA LYS A 35 -7.90 -5.72 3.13
C LYS A 35 -6.82 -6.13 2.12
N ASN A 36 -7.04 -5.93 0.81
CA ASN A 36 -6.11 -6.36 -0.26
C ASN A 36 -5.55 -5.19 -1.08
N ILE A 37 -5.48 -4.00 -0.49
CA ILE A 37 -4.66 -2.90 -1.01
C ILE A 37 -3.57 -2.71 0.04
N THR A 38 -2.33 -3.02 -0.33
CA THR A 38 -1.10 -2.65 0.38
C THR A 38 -1.31 -1.29 1.08
N GLU A 39 -1.48 -1.31 2.41
CA GLU A 39 -1.89 -0.11 3.19
C GLU A 39 -0.77 0.93 3.24
N LEU A 40 -0.58 1.66 2.14
CA LEU A 40 0.20 2.89 2.08
C LEU A 40 -0.77 4.05 2.12
N THR A 41 -0.59 4.97 3.07
CA THR A 41 -1.39 6.19 3.09
C THR A 41 -1.01 7.09 1.91
N ALA A 42 -1.88 8.04 1.55
CA ALA A 42 -1.56 9.01 0.49
C ALA A 42 -0.26 9.78 0.78
N THR A 43 0.04 10.04 2.05
CA THR A 43 1.29 10.67 2.48
C THR A 43 2.50 9.77 2.24
N ASP A 44 2.37 8.47 2.52
CA ASP A 44 3.45 7.50 2.29
C ASP A 44 3.81 7.38 0.80
N LEU A 45 2.82 7.47 -0.08
CA LEU A 45 3.06 7.48 -1.53
C LEU A 45 3.81 8.74 -1.99
N VAL A 46 3.51 9.90 -1.40
CA VAL A 46 4.24 11.15 -1.67
C VAL A 46 5.68 11.04 -1.18
N ASP A 47 5.89 10.50 0.02
CA ASP A 47 7.23 10.26 0.56
C ASP A 47 8.05 9.30 -0.34
N LEU A 48 7.45 8.19 -0.77
CA LEU A 48 8.06 7.22 -1.69
C LEU A 48 8.43 7.86 -3.02
N GLN A 49 7.55 8.68 -3.60
CA GLN A 49 7.83 9.41 -4.83
C GLN A 49 9.03 10.34 -4.65
N ALA A 50 9.10 11.07 -3.53
CA ALA A 50 10.22 11.97 -3.25
C ALA A 50 11.55 11.21 -3.10
N ILE A 51 11.53 10.02 -2.48
CA ILE A 51 12.72 9.15 -2.37
C ILE A 51 13.16 8.67 -3.76
N HIS A 52 12.21 8.24 -4.59
CA HIS A 52 12.47 7.80 -5.96
C HIS A 52 13.08 8.93 -6.81
N ASP A 53 12.49 10.12 -6.79
CA ASP A 53 12.98 11.27 -7.55
C ASP A 53 14.38 11.68 -7.07
N SER A 54 14.63 11.62 -5.76
CA SER A 54 15.94 11.90 -5.19
C SER A 54 17.01 10.92 -5.69
N VAL A 55 16.73 9.61 -5.70
CA VAL A 55 17.72 8.62 -6.16
C VAL A 55 17.95 8.73 -7.68
N ALA A 56 16.91 9.00 -8.45
CA ALA A 56 17.02 9.20 -9.90
C ALA A 56 17.97 10.36 -10.24
N GLU A 57 17.85 11.48 -9.53
CA GLU A 57 18.75 12.62 -9.75
C GLU A 57 20.18 12.36 -9.28
N LEU A 58 20.38 11.67 -8.15
CA LEU A 58 21.72 11.24 -7.73
C LEU A 58 22.40 10.36 -8.80
N LEU A 59 21.66 9.40 -9.34
CA LEU A 59 22.16 8.50 -10.40
C LEU A 59 22.47 9.27 -11.69
N LYS A 60 21.63 10.22 -12.09
CA LYS A 60 21.92 11.07 -13.25
C LYS A 60 23.22 11.86 -13.05
N HIS A 61 23.43 12.45 -11.89
CA HIS A 61 24.68 13.15 -11.58
C HIS A 61 25.90 12.24 -11.57
N PHE A 62 25.75 11.01 -11.07
CA PHE A 62 26.78 9.98 -11.13
C PHE A 62 27.15 9.64 -12.58
N TRP A 63 26.14 9.35 -13.42
CA TRP A 63 26.35 8.95 -14.81
C TRP A 63 26.89 10.08 -15.69
N MET A 64 26.58 11.34 -15.39
CA MET A 64 27.19 12.49 -16.07
C MET A 64 28.71 12.60 -15.88
N CYS A 65 29.29 11.87 -14.91
CA CYS A 65 30.75 11.84 -14.71
C CYS A 65 31.44 10.74 -15.54
N PHE A 66 30.70 9.98 -16.36
CA PHE A 66 31.26 8.90 -17.18
C PHE A 66 31.34 9.27 -18.68
N PRO A 67 32.47 8.95 -19.35
CA PRO A 67 33.75 8.55 -18.76
C PRO A 67 34.39 9.75 -18.00
N PRO A 68 35.14 9.52 -16.90
CA PRO A 68 35.83 10.60 -16.20
C PRO A 68 36.99 11.11 -17.07
N THR A 69 36.74 12.20 -17.79
CA THR A 69 37.70 12.77 -18.75
C THR A 69 38.69 13.75 -18.12
N ASN A 70 38.49 14.12 -16.85
CA ASN A 70 39.37 15.01 -16.11
C ASN A 70 39.37 14.66 -14.60
N PRO A 71 40.37 15.14 -13.83
CA PRO A 71 40.49 14.87 -12.40
C PRO A 71 39.28 15.35 -11.58
N ASP A 72 38.67 16.48 -11.94
CA ASP A 72 37.52 17.03 -11.21
C ASP A 72 36.30 16.11 -11.29
N MET A 73 36.10 15.44 -12.44
CA MET A 73 35.07 14.42 -12.64
C MET A 73 35.35 13.18 -11.79
N ASP A 74 36.61 12.76 -11.67
CA ASP A 74 37.00 11.62 -10.82
C ASP A 74 36.76 11.91 -9.33
N GLU A 75 37.13 13.11 -8.86
CA GLU A 75 36.83 13.55 -7.50
C GLU A 75 35.34 13.69 -7.24
N LYS A 76 34.58 14.22 -8.21
CA LYS A 76 33.12 14.29 -8.13
C LYS A 76 32.49 12.89 -8.09
N LEU A 77 33.00 11.96 -8.89
CA LEU A 77 32.54 10.58 -8.92
C LEU A 77 32.77 9.88 -7.57
N LYS A 78 33.95 10.06 -6.96
CA LYS A 78 34.26 9.57 -5.61
C LYS A 78 33.31 10.15 -4.56
N ARG A 79 33.05 11.45 -4.58
CA ARG A 79 32.07 12.09 -3.69
C ARG A 79 30.67 11.54 -3.90
N MET A 80 30.25 11.36 -5.15
CA MET A 80 28.93 10.82 -5.48
C MET A 80 28.77 9.37 -5.01
N ASN A 81 29.81 8.56 -5.09
CA ASN A 81 29.81 7.20 -4.54
C ASN A 81 29.51 7.18 -3.04
N VAL A 82 30.17 8.05 -2.27
CA VAL A 82 29.91 8.20 -0.82
C VAL A 82 28.49 8.70 -0.57
N THR A 83 28.00 9.68 -1.35
CA THR A 83 26.62 10.17 -1.25
C THR A 83 25.60 9.06 -1.51
N LEU A 84 25.81 8.24 -2.54
CA LEU A 84 24.92 7.13 -2.87
C LEU A 84 24.88 6.07 -1.75
N ARG A 85 26.03 5.71 -1.17
CA ARG A 85 26.08 4.79 -0.03
C ARG A 85 25.35 5.32 1.19
N ASN A 86 25.57 6.58 1.53
CA ASN A 86 24.84 7.22 2.63
C ASN A 86 23.33 7.29 2.34
N PHE A 87 22.92 7.53 1.09
CA PHE A 87 21.51 7.55 0.72
C PHE A 87 20.87 6.16 0.83
N GLU A 88 21.57 5.12 0.39
CA GLU A 88 21.17 3.72 0.54
C GLU A 88 20.95 3.36 2.02
N GLU A 89 21.96 3.60 2.87
CA GLU A 89 21.92 3.24 4.29
C GLU A 89 20.91 4.04 5.12
N ASN A 90 20.65 5.31 4.77
CA ASN A 90 19.83 6.19 5.61
C ASN A 90 18.42 6.44 5.05
N LYS A 91 18.24 6.47 3.73
CA LYS A 91 16.96 6.80 3.09
C LYS A 91 16.27 5.55 2.56
N ILE A 92 16.99 4.70 1.83
CA ILE A 92 16.41 3.47 1.29
C ILE A 92 16.13 2.48 2.41
N ALA A 93 17.11 2.17 3.27
CA ALA A 93 16.88 1.24 4.38
C ALA A 93 15.75 1.69 5.32
N SER A 94 15.66 2.99 5.62
CA SER A 94 14.55 3.53 6.43
C SER A 94 13.19 3.44 5.73
N ALA A 95 13.16 3.59 4.41
CA ALA A 95 11.95 3.39 3.62
C ALA A 95 11.56 1.90 3.54
N GLU A 96 12.52 0.99 3.42
CA GLU A 96 12.30 -0.45 3.45
C GLU A 96 11.78 -0.93 4.81
N GLU A 97 12.27 -0.38 5.93
CA GLU A 97 11.72 -0.67 7.26
C GLU A 97 10.29 -0.15 7.39
N ARG A 98 9.99 1.05 6.88
CA ARG A 98 8.65 1.65 6.96
C ARG A 98 7.62 1.01 6.02
N PHE A 99 8.04 0.60 4.83
CA PHE A 99 7.15 0.25 3.73
C PHE A 99 7.39 -1.15 3.14
N GLY A 100 8.51 -1.81 3.47
CA GLY A 100 8.97 -3.04 2.83
C GLY A 100 8.41 -4.32 3.43
N GLU A 101 8.37 -4.47 4.76
CA GLU A 101 7.96 -5.74 5.40
C GLU A 101 6.56 -6.22 4.99
N LYS A 102 5.63 -5.29 4.74
CA LYS A 102 4.24 -5.58 4.32
C LYS A 102 4.06 -5.72 2.81
N ASN A 103 4.98 -5.20 2.00
CA ASN A 103 4.83 -5.13 0.53
C ASN A 103 5.77 -6.08 -0.23
N VAL A 104 6.82 -6.59 0.42
CA VAL A 104 7.80 -7.53 -0.18
C VAL A 104 7.41 -8.99 0.08
N SER A 105 6.64 -9.26 1.14
CA SER A 105 6.22 -10.62 1.55
C SER A 105 5.19 -11.27 0.60
N GLU A 106 4.67 -10.54 -0.38
CA GLU A 106 3.69 -11.01 -1.38
C GLU A 106 4.27 -11.23 -2.78
N LEU A 107 5.59 -11.10 -2.96
CA LEU A 107 6.32 -11.48 -4.19
C LEU A 107 6.85 -12.92 -4.12
#